data_AF-A0A6N6T5I7-F1
#
_entry.id   AF-A0A6N6T5I7-F1
#
_cell.length_a   1.000
_cell.length_b   1.000
_cell.length_c   1.000
_cell.angle_alpha   90.00
_cell.angle_beta   90.00
_cell.angle_gamma   90.00
#
_symmetry.space_group_name_H-M   'P 1'
#
loop_
_entity.id
_entity.type
_entity.pdbx_description
1 polymer ?
#
loop_
_entity_poly.entity_id
_entity_poly.type
_entity_poly.pdbx_seq_one_letter_code
_entity_poly.pdbx_strand_id
1 'polypeptide(L)' 'MRIVLLLVVLAVIGLTLARWLGQSPPAARMPPPADSTAAPAVPTRPQELQKFEQDLNRFMQDAASQRRREADPP' A
#
# COMPACT_ATOMS: atom_id res chain seq x y z
N MET A 1 -27.79 -28.38 -18.26
CA MET A 1 -26.92 -28.73 -17.11
C MET A 1 -25.52 -28.11 -17.17
N ARG A 2 -24.78 -28.20 -18.30
CA ARG A 2 -23.42 -27.62 -18.41
C ARG A 2 -23.34 -26.12 -18.08
N ILE A 3 -24.32 -25.33 -18.52
CA ILE A 3 -24.40 -23.87 -18.23
C ILE A 3 -24.56 -23.57 -16.74
N VAL A 4 -25.36 -24.38 -16.02
CA VAL A 4 -25.52 -24.23 -14.57
C VAL A 4 -24.20 -24.51 -13.86
N LEU A 5 -23.47 -25.52 -14.32
CA LEU A 5 -22.15 -25.88 -13.77
C LEU A 5 -21.11 -24.77 -14.00
N LEU A 6 -21.13 -24.13 -15.18
CA LEU A 6 -20.28 -22.97 -15.47
C LEU A 6 -20.59 -21.75 -14.60
N LEU A 7 -21.86 -21.47 -14.34
CA LEU A 7 -22.28 -20.37 -13.46
C LEU A 7 -21.82 -20.60 -12.02
N VAL A 8 -21.92 -21.85 -11.53
CA VAL A 8 -21.43 -22.21 -10.19
C VAL A 8 -19.92 -22.02 -10.11
N VAL A 9 -19.17 -22.48 -11.11
CA VAL A 9 -17.71 -22.28 -11.17
C VAL A 9 -17.36 -20.79 -11.15
N LEU A 10 -18.04 -19.98 -11.95
CA LEU A 10 -17.82 -18.53 -12.00
C LEU A 10 -18.11 -17.86 -10.65
N ALA A 11 -19.19 -18.27 -9.96
CA ALA A 11 -19.55 -17.76 -8.66
C ALA A 11 -18.52 -18.12 -7.57
N VAL A 12 -17.99 -19.35 -7.59
CA VAL A 12 -16.94 -19.79 -6.66
C VAL A 12 -15.66 -18.99 -6.86
N ILE A 13 -15.25 -18.74 -8.11
CA ILE A 13 -14.07 -17.94 -8.46
C ILE A 13 -14.29 -16.47 -8.02
N GLY A 14 -15.41 -15.87 -8.36
CA GLY A 14 -15.73 -14.49 -7.95
C GLY A 14 -15.76 -14.32 -6.43
N LEU A 15 -16.35 -15.27 -5.70
CA LEU A 15 -16.42 -15.25 -4.25
C LEU A 15 -15.06 -15.46 -3.60
N THR A 16 -14.23 -16.36 -4.14
CA THR A 16 -12.86 -16.59 -3.61
C THR A 16 -11.98 -15.37 -3.82
N LEU A 17 -12.02 -14.72 -4.98
CA LEU A 17 -11.31 -13.45 -5.20
C LEU A 17 -11.82 -12.34 -4.28
N ALA A 18 -13.14 -12.20 -4.12
CA ALA A 18 -13.72 -11.21 -3.22
C ALA A 18 -13.33 -11.46 -1.75
N ARG A 19 -13.26 -12.73 -1.32
CA ARG A 19 -12.73 -13.12 -0.02
C ARG A 19 -11.24 -12.82 0.09
N TRP A 20 -10.45 -13.05 -0.95
CA TRP A 20 -9.01 -12.79 -0.95
C TRP A 20 -8.71 -11.29 -0.86
N LEU A 21 -9.49 -10.45 -1.54
CA LEU A 21 -9.38 -8.99 -1.42
C LEU A 21 -9.96 -8.46 -0.11
N GLY A 22 -11.00 -9.10 0.44
CA GLY A 22 -11.65 -8.72 1.69
C GLY A 22 -10.95 -9.24 2.95
N GLN A 23 -10.09 -10.26 2.84
CA GLN A 23 -9.21 -10.66 3.92
C GLN A 23 -8.07 -9.65 4.01
N SER A 24 -8.28 -8.60 4.80
CA SER A 24 -7.15 -7.92 5.42
C SER A 24 -6.30 -8.99 6.12
N PRO A 25 -4.99 -9.04 5.88
CA PRO A 25 -4.12 -9.98 6.57
C PRO A 25 -4.34 -9.82 8.08
N PRO A 26 -4.31 -10.90 8.88
CA PRO A 26 -4.13 -10.71 10.32
C PRO A 26 -2.93 -9.80 10.45
N ALA A 27 -3.09 -8.66 11.11
CA ALA A 27 -2.04 -7.66 11.25
C ALA A 27 -0.78 -8.39 11.70
N ALA A 28 0.14 -8.62 10.77
CA ALA A 28 1.43 -9.20 11.10
C ALA A 28 2.03 -8.21 12.07
N ARG A 29 2.31 -8.64 13.30
CA ARG A 29 3.16 -7.87 14.20
C ARG A 29 4.45 -7.63 13.45
N MET A 30 4.56 -6.44 12.86
CA MET A 30 5.80 -5.95 12.28
C MET A 30 6.82 -5.96 13.43
N PRO A 31 7.99 -6.59 13.24
CA PRO A 31 9.13 -6.31 14.10
C PRO A 31 9.35 -4.79 14.11
N PRO A 32 9.72 -4.20 15.26
CA PRO A 32 9.97 -2.76 15.32
C PRO A 32 10.97 -2.38 14.23
N PRO A 33 10.69 -1.31 13.45
CA PRO A 33 11.53 -0.93 12.34
C PRO A 33 12.94 -0.61 12.85
N ALA A 34 13.93 -1.33 12.34
CA ALA A 34 15.32 -0.92 12.44
C ALA A 34 15.47 0.40 11.68
N ASP A 35 15.75 1.43 12.46
CA ASP A 35 16.32 2.72 12.08
C ASP A 35 15.64 3.47 10.93
N SER A 36 14.78 4.36 11.39
CA SER A 36 14.26 5.52 10.67
C SER A 36 15.39 6.36 10.08
N THR A 37 15.62 6.29 8.76
CA THR A 37 16.20 7.40 8.01
C THR A 37 15.60 7.47 6.61
N ALA A 38 14.53 8.27 6.53
CA ALA A 38 14.25 9.19 5.43
C ALA A 38 13.89 8.67 4.02
N ALA A 39 13.34 7.47 3.84
CA ALA A 39 12.72 7.12 2.55
C ALA A 39 11.39 6.36 2.72
N PRO A 40 10.32 6.76 1.99
CA PRO A 40 9.10 5.97 1.98
C PRO A 40 9.40 4.59 1.37
N ALA A 41 8.97 3.52 2.05
CA ALA A 41 9.23 2.15 1.63
C ALA A 41 8.45 1.82 0.35
N VAL A 42 9.11 1.18 -0.61
CA VAL A 42 8.50 0.84 -1.90
C VAL A 42 7.42 -0.24 -1.70
N PRO A 43 6.17 0.01 -2.12
CA PRO A 43 5.07 -0.93 -1.91
C PRO A 43 5.24 -2.17 -2.79
N THR A 44 4.99 -3.34 -2.21
CA THR A 44 5.02 -4.65 -2.92
C THR A 44 3.64 -5.12 -3.35
N ARG A 45 2.60 -4.35 -3.00
CA ARG A 45 1.21 -4.62 -3.35
C ARG A 45 0.58 -3.41 -4.06
N PRO A 46 -0.26 -3.62 -5.09
CA PRO A 46 -0.87 -2.53 -5.84
C PRO A 46 -1.81 -1.65 -5.01
N GLN A 47 -2.42 -2.18 -3.93
CA GLN A 47 -3.27 -1.38 -3.04
C GLN A 47 -2.47 -0.38 -2.19
N GLU A 48 -1.19 -0.65 -1.94
CA GLU A 48 -0.31 0.18 -1.13
C GLU A 48 0.32 1.33 -1.95
N LEU A 49 0.22 1.26 -3.28
CA LEU A 49 0.75 2.26 -4.22
C LEU A 49 0.12 3.64 -3.99
N GLN A 50 -1.20 3.69 -3.78
CA GLN A 50 -1.91 4.94 -3.54
C GLN A 50 -1.47 5.64 -2.25
N LYS A 51 -1.17 4.86 -1.20
CA LYS A 51 -0.66 5.39 0.06
C LYS A 51 0.79 5.84 -0.04
N PHE A 52 1.61 5.06 -0.75
CA PHE A 52 2.99 5.41 -1.05
C PHE A 52 3.11 6.73 -1.82
N GLU A 53 2.27 6.95 -2.84
CA GLU A 53 2.24 8.22 -3.58
C GLU A 53 1.97 9.42 -2.66
N GLN A 54 1.02 9.26 -1.75
CA GLN A 54 0.67 10.31 -0.79
C GLN A 54 1.81 10.59 0.20
N ASP A 55 2.46 9.54 0.71
CA ASP A 55 3.61 9.65 1.61
C ASP A 55 4.84 10.24 0.91
N LEU A 56 5.07 9.90 -0.36
CA LEU A 56 6.17 10.43 -1.16
C LEU A 56 5.98 11.92 -1.47
N ASN A 57 4.76 12.33 -1.81
CA ASN A 57 4.45 13.75 -2.02
C ASN A 57 4.70 14.57 -0.74
N ARG A 58 4.36 14.02 0.42
CA ARG A 58 4.63 14.66 1.72
C ARG A 58 6.13 14.72 2.02
N PHE A 59 6.84 13.61 1.80
CA PHE A 59 8.28 13.55 1.96
C PHE A 59 9.02 14.59 1.10
N MET A 60 8.60 14.76 -0.15
CA MET A 60 9.16 15.77 -1.06
C MET A 60 8.90 17.20 -0.57
N GLN A 61 7.70 17.48 -0.07
CA GLN A 61 7.35 18.79 0.50
C GLN A 61 8.15 19.10 1.77
N ASP A 62 8.33 18.12 2.64
CA ASP A 62 9.14 18.24 3.86
C ASP A 62 10.62 18.43 3.54
N ALA A 63 11.14 17.69 2.56
CA ALA A 63 12.52 17.85 2.08
C ALA A 63 12.75 19.23 1.44
N ALA A 64 11.80 19.73 0.65
CA ALA A 64 11.89 21.04 0.02
C ALA A 64 11.82 22.18 1.06
N SER A 65 10.99 22.03 2.09
CA SER A 65 10.90 23.02 3.18
C SER A 65 12.09 22.98 4.12
N GLN A 66 12.69 21.81 4.39
CA GLN A 66 13.97 21.69 5.10
C GLN A 66 15.10 22.38 4.31
N ARG A 67 15.23 22.07 3.01
CA ARG A 67 16.20 22.74 2.11
C ARG A 67 16.05 24.26 2.10
N ARG A 68 14.83 24.79 2.12
CA ARG A 68 14.60 26.25 2.18
C ARG A 68 15.05 26.85 3.51
N ARG A 69 14.83 26.17 4.63
CA ARG A 69 15.31 26.61 5.95
C ARG A 69 16.83 26.56 6.07
N GLU A 70 17.47 25.59 5.41
CA GLU A 70 18.93 25.49 5.35
C GLU A 70 19.55 26.51 4.38
N ALA A 71 18.82 26.91 3.33
CA ALA A 71 19.28 27.86 2.31
C ALA A 71 19.04 29.33 2.67
N ASP A 72 18.21 29.64 3.67
CA ASP A 72 17.97 30.99 4.20
C ASP A 72 18.37 31.05 5.70
N PRO A 73 19.68 31.03 6.00
CA PRO A 73 20.16 31.26 7.36
C PRO A 73 20.06 32.76 7.71
N PRO A 74 19.74 33.12 8.98
CA PRO A 74 19.63 34.50 9.42
C PRO A 74 20.93 35.29 9.35
#